data_AF-A0A7X5FRH6-F1
#
_entry.id   AF-A0A7X5FRH6-F1
#
_cell.length_a   1.000
_cell.length_b   1.000
_cell.length_c   1.000
_cell.angle_alpha   90.00
_cell.angle_beta   90.00
_cell.angle_gamma   90.00
#
_symmetry.space_group_name_H-M   'P 1'
#
loop_
_entity.id
_entity.type
_entity.pdbx_description
1 polymer ?
#
loop_
_entity_poly.entity_id
_entity_poly.type
_entity_poly.pdbx_seq_one_letter_code
_entity_poly.pdbx_strand_id
1 'polypeptide(L)' 'MNKKLSTIININEIHSICKEYFEDNKIEFSEEKFEEFLKFLEIDFYDWVKENIRQFYNRKKE' A
#
# COMPACT_ATOMS: atom_id res chain seq x y z
N MET A 1 8.89 20.37 18.61
CA MET A 1 8.14 19.09 18.57
C MET A 1 7.80 18.79 17.12
N ASN A 2 8.57 17.91 16.47
CA ASN A 2 8.21 17.44 15.13
C ASN A 2 7.00 16.53 15.27
N LYS A 3 5.84 17.00 14.81
CA LYS A 3 4.66 16.14 14.60
C LYS A 3 5.08 15.07 13.61
N LYS A 4 5.32 13.84 14.09
CA LYS A 4 5.33 12.66 13.22
C LYS A 4 3.94 12.65 12.58
N LEU A 5 3.87 13.01 11.30
CA LEU A 5 2.71 12.65 10.50
C LEU A 5 2.65 11.12 10.57
N SER A 6 1.68 10.57 11.28
CA SER A 6 1.38 9.14 11.24
C SER A 6 0.76 8.88 9.87
N THR A 7 1.61 8.80 8.85
CA THR A 7 1.19 8.38 7.52
C THR A 7 0.69 6.95 7.63
N ILE A 8 -0.52 6.70 7.12
CA ILE A 8 -1.16 5.38 7.14
C ILE A 8 -0.31 4.37 6.35
N ILE A 9 0.49 4.85 5.39
CA ILE A 9 1.33 4.05 4.52
C ILE A 9 2.75 4.65 4.55
N ASN A 10 3.74 3.85 4.93
CA ASN A 10 5.16 4.21 4.94
C ASN A 10 5.93 3.27 4.01
N ILE A 11 6.54 3.84 2.97
CA ILE A 11 7.24 3.06 1.93
C ILE A 11 8.39 2.24 2.53
N ASN A 12 9.10 2.76 3.54
CA ASN A 12 10.20 2.04 4.17
C ASN A 12 9.71 0.83 4.98
N GLU A 13 8.53 0.94 5.60
CA GLU A 13 7.91 -0.20 6.30
C GLU A 13 7.43 -1.24 5.29
N ILE A 14 6.85 -0.80 4.17
CA ILE A 14 6.46 -1.70 3.07
C ILE A 14 7.67 -2.41 2.47
N HIS A 15 8.80 -1.71 2.32
CA HIS A 15 10.06 -2.29 1.84
C HIS A 15 10.55 -3.40 2.76
N SER A 16 10.60 -3.15 4.08
CA SER A 16 11.00 -4.16 5.07
C SER A 16 10.10 -5.38 5.01
N ILE A 17 8.77 -5.19 4.98
CA ILE A 17 7.79 -6.28 4.92
C ILE A 17 7.94 -7.08 3.61
N CYS A 18 8.09 -6.39 2.48
CA CYS A 18 8.26 -7.03 1.18
C CYS A 18 9.55 -7.85 1.14
N LYS A 19 10.65 -7.29 1.66
CA LYS A 19 11.94 -7.98 1.72
C LYS A 19 11.89 -9.22 2.61
N GLU A 20 11.33 -9.10 3.83
CA GLU A 20 11.13 -10.23 4.74
C GLU A 20 10.32 -11.35 4.07
N TYR A 21 9.22 -11.00 3.41
CA TYR A 21 8.40 -11.98 2.67
C TYR A 21 9.20 -12.68 1.56
N PHE A 22 10.01 -11.93 0.80
CA PHE A 22 10.80 -12.50 -0.28
C PHE A 22 11.87 -13.46 0.26
N GLU A 23 12.53 -13.09 1.35
CA GLU A 23 13.51 -13.94 2.05
C GLU A 23 12.86 -15.24 2.55
N ASP A 24 11.71 -15.16 3.23
CA ASP A 24 10.99 -16.32 3.76
C ASP A 24 10.53 -17.29 2.66
N ASN A 25 10.20 -16.76 1.49
CA ASN A 25 9.73 -17.54 0.35
C ASN A 25 10.85 -17.93 -0.64
N LYS A 26 12.12 -17.63 -0.32
CA LYS A 26 13.29 -17.85 -1.20
C LYS A 26 13.13 -17.19 -2.58
N ILE A 27 12.48 -16.04 -2.62
CA ILE A 27 12.33 -15.20 -3.81
C ILE A 27 13.48 -14.18 -3.79
N GLU A 28 14.18 -14.03 -4.91
CA GLU A 28 15.22 -13.01 -5.03
C GLU A 28 14.59 -11.61 -5.00
N PHE A 29 14.99 -10.83 -3.99
CA PHE A 29 14.63 -9.42 -3.86
C PHE A 29 15.44 -8.56 -4.83
N SER A 30 14.76 -7.67 -5.55
CA SER A 30 15.37 -6.59 -6.30
C SER A 30 14.55 -5.32 -6.14
N GLU A 31 15.20 -4.16 -6.22
CA GLU A 31 14.51 -2.86 -6.17
C GLU A 31 13.52 -2.71 -7.33
N GLU A 32 13.81 -3.27 -8.51
CA GLU A 32 12.89 -3.28 -9.65
C GLU A 32 11.58 -4.01 -9.32
N LYS A 33 11.65 -5.21 -8.71
CA LYS A 33 10.45 -5.95 -8.27
C LYS A 33 9.69 -5.22 -7.17
N PHE A 34 10.41 -4.51 -6.30
CA PHE A 34 9.80 -3.68 -5.27
C PHE A 34 9.02 -2.51 -5.90
N GLU A 35 9.59 -1.82 -6.89
CA GLU A 35 8.90 -0.78 -7.64
C GLU A 35 7.68 -1.30 -8.40
N GLU A 36 7.76 -2.49 -9.01
CA GLU A 36 6.61 -3.15 -9.62
C GLU A 36 5.50 -3.43 -8.60
N PHE A 37 5.87 -3.92 -7.42
CA PHE A 37 4.93 -4.14 -6.32
C PHE A 37 4.29 -2.84 -5.84
N LEU A 38 5.05 -1.74 -5.73
CA LEU A 38 4.50 -0.44 -5.37
C LEU A 38 3.50 0.07 -6.41
N LYS A 39 3.77 -0.10 -7.71
CA LYS A 39 2.82 0.27 -8.77
C LYS A 39 1.55 -0.56 -8.72
N PHE A 40 1.67 -1.86 -8.43
CA PHE A 40 0.52 -2.73 -8.20
C PHE A 40 -0.33 -2.24 -7.02
N LEU A 41 0.33 -1.93 -5.89
CA LEU A 41 -0.32 -1.44 -4.68
C LEU A 41 -0.98 -0.06 -4.87
N GLU A 42 -0.36 0.81 -5.66
CA GLU A 42 -0.92 2.13 -6.01
C GLU A 42 -2.26 2.00 -6.75
N ILE A 43 -2.34 1.11 -7.75
CA ILE A 43 -3.58 0.88 -8.51
C ILE A 43 -4.69 0.35 -7.58
N ASP A 44 -4.38 -0.69 -6.81
CA ASP A 44 -5.33 -1.31 -5.88
C ASP A 44 -5.83 -0.31 -4.83
N PHE A 45 -4.92 0.51 -4.27
CA PHE A 45 -5.28 1.56 -3.33
C PHE A 45 -6.26 2.57 -3.93
N TYR A 46 -6.01 3.07 -5.15
CA TYR A 46 -6.93 4.02 -5.77
C TYR A 46 -8.30 3.41 -6.07
N ASP A 47 -8.35 2.16 -6.50
CA ASP A 47 -9.62 1.49 -6.77
C ASP A 47 -10.39 1.20 -5.48
N TRP A 48 -9.70 0.78 -4.42
CA TRP A 48 -10.27 0.68 -3.07
C TRP A 48 -10.82 2.01 -2.58
N VAL A 49 -10.07 3.12 -2.73
CA VAL A 49 -10.53 4.46 -2.33
C VAL A 49 -11.78 4.88 -3.11
N LYS A 50 -11.79 4.72 -4.43
CA LYS A 50 -12.96 5.06 -5.28
C LYS A 50 -14.20 4.29 -4.84
N GLU A 51 -14.06 2.99 -4.59
CA GLU A 51 -15.16 2.12 -4.19
C GLU A 51 -15.70 2.52 -2.82
N ASN A 52 -14.82 2.78 -1.84
CA ASN A 52 -15.23 3.23 -0.52
C ASN A 52 -15.91 4.60 -0.55
N ILE A 53 -15.44 5.53 -1.39
CA ILE A 53 -16.12 6.82 -1.60
C ILE A 53 -17.51 6.59 -2.15
N ARG A 54 -17.67 5.75 -3.19
CA ARG A 54 -18.96 5.40 -3.78
C ARG A 54 -19.92 4.83 -2.73
N GLN A 55 -19.47 3.85 -1.96
CA GLN A 55 -20.26 3.23 -0.89
C GLN A 55 -20.63 4.22 0.21
N PHE A 56 -19.70 5.09 0.60
CA PHE A 56 -19.94 6.13 1.61
C PHE A 56 -21.04 7.12 1.17
N TYR A 57 -21.01 7.57 -0.09
CA TYR A 57 -22.05 8.45 -0.62
C TYR A 57 -23.39 7.76 -0.83
N ASN A 58 -23.39 6.50 -1.29
CA ASN A 58 -24.62 5.74 -1.46
C ASN A 58 -25.31 5.42 -0.13
N ARG A 59 -24.53 5.14 0.93
CA ARG A 59 -25.05 4.97 2.31
C ARG A 59 -25.74 6.22 2.86
N LYS A 60 -25.48 7.41 2.33
CA LYS A 60 -26.11 8.67 2.77
C LYS A 60 -27.39 9.03 1.99
N LYS A 61 -27.75 8.24 0.98
CA LYS A 61 -28.99 8.44 0.20
C LYS A 61 -30.17 7.61 0.70
N GLU A 62 -29.92 6.70 1.64
CA GLU A 62 -30.93 5.97 2.43
C GLU A 62 -31.19 6.71 3.75
#